data_AF-A0A172Y4X7-F1
#
_entry.id   AF-A0A172Y4X7-F1
#
_cell.length_a   1.000
_cell.length_b   1.000
_cell.length_c   1.000
_cell.angle_alpha   90.00
_cell.angle_beta   90.00
_cell.angle_gamma   90.00
#
_symmetry.space_group_name_H-M   'P 1'
#
loop_
_entity.id
_entity.type
_entity.pdbx_description
1 polymer ?
#
loop_
_entity_poly.entity_id
_entity_poly.type
_entity_poly.pdbx_seq_one_letter_code
_entity_poly.pdbx_strand_id
1 'polypeptide(L)'
;MKSERYRNISYATVGGFEAVLTDGKTVSVRGEATREVLGRGTLIEHPQERFPFLPGRLGDPFALVAECLWVLAGRNDLDWLIHYLPRAAQFSDDGMVWRAGYGPRLRDWQGVDQLAEVFRLLSTDHATRRAVMSLFDPGSDFGTSQDIPCNNWLSWLIRDGRLLLNVAVRSNDAMWGFSGINAFEWSVLQELLANWLGVEPGPTYFLASSFHIYERDRHLERAAAVVDAFPGVTPYDFNVATPRLGVAHDRMDAALAEWFAAEARVRQDPDIWPIDSAPSDPFLLASLRIVRLKWGAEIWTEDRLKNELHACPDDDFTAATYERLARRLPSLLDDIPQPCARAYFARATHRPSLTNGLIQAMDCLHREKNAGYGAAWKRRGERISILPNIARKVDRLGHFRSSGVDLAGETLFDTAIDLVVYALKYELFLAEQVPSLAERIGLQGAARAYSDLDDDFTVALRHAGVTPSPDHEVDRELAAAVDSFEDLWPKVEAEADLEARIAAAGRLRVHAARLVGAIAQSQPQVLSAFIRQWSTRDETPTAA
;
A
#
# COMPACT_ATOMS: atom_id res chain seq x y z
N MET A 1 -7.64 15.82 -14.51
CA MET A 1 -7.02 14.52 -14.18
C MET A 1 -7.66 14.02 -12.90
N LYS A 2 -8.07 12.76 -12.82
CA LYS A 2 -8.67 12.19 -11.59
C LYS A 2 -7.51 11.69 -10.72
N SER A 3 -7.45 12.09 -9.46
CA SER A 3 -6.42 11.58 -8.54
C SER A 3 -6.66 10.10 -8.24
N GLU A 4 -5.61 9.30 -8.31
CA GLU A 4 -5.64 7.90 -7.85
C GLU A 4 -5.75 7.89 -6.32
N ARG A 5 -6.63 7.03 -5.78
CA ARG A 5 -6.98 7.01 -4.36
C ARG A 5 -6.29 5.85 -3.68
N TYR A 6 -5.67 6.14 -2.54
CA TYR A 6 -5.00 5.16 -1.71
C TYR A 6 -5.33 5.41 -0.24
N ARG A 7 -5.48 4.32 0.53
CA ARG A 7 -5.74 4.39 1.97
C ARG A 7 -4.66 5.21 2.69
N ASN A 8 -3.39 4.85 2.49
CA ASN A 8 -2.23 5.41 3.20
C ASN A 8 -0.98 5.52 2.32
N ILE A 9 0.10 6.04 2.89
CA ILE A 9 1.36 6.30 2.16
C ILE A 9 2.01 5.03 1.61
N SER A 10 1.82 3.86 2.24
CA SER A 10 2.43 2.61 1.77
C SER A 10 1.79 2.19 0.44
N TYR A 11 0.46 2.14 0.39
CA TYR A 11 -0.27 1.87 -0.85
C TYR A 11 -0.01 2.93 -1.92
N ALA A 12 0.01 4.21 -1.54
CA ALA A 12 0.27 5.31 -2.48
C ALA A 12 1.68 5.25 -3.08
N THR A 13 2.67 4.82 -2.30
CA THR A 13 4.05 4.65 -2.77
C THR A 13 4.14 3.50 -3.76
N VAL A 14 3.55 2.35 -3.46
CA VAL A 14 3.54 1.18 -4.37
C VAL A 14 2.88 1.55 -5.70
N GLY A 15 1.68 2.13 -5.67
CA GLY A 15 1.01 2.58 -6.89
C GLY A 15 1.80 3.66 -7.64
N GLY A 16 2.49 4.55 -6.92
CA GLY A 16 3.42 5.50 -7.51
C GLY A 16 4.60 4.85 -8.24
N PHE A 17 5.21 3.83 -7.64
CA PHE A 17 6.31 3.07 -8.26
C PHE A 17 5.82 2.33 -9.50
N GLU A 18 4.66 1.69 -9.43
CA GLU A 18 4.06 0.98 -10.57
C GLU A 18 3.81 1.90 -11.76
N ALA A 19 3.26 3.10 -11.51
CA ALA A 19 3.04 4.10 -12.55
C ALA A 19 4.36 4.53 -13.20
N VAL A 20 5.43 4.76 -12.42
CA VAL A 20 6.75 5.11 -12.98
C VAL A 20 7.36 3.96 -13.76
N LEU A 21 7.25 2.72 -13.26
CA LEU A 21 7.80 1.53 -13.91
C LEU A 21 7.05 1.14 -15.20
N THR A 22 5.76 1.42 -15.26
CA THR A 22 4.89 1.04 -16.40
C THR A 22 4.83 2.17 -17.42
N ASP A 23 4.41 3.36 -16.98
CA ASP A 23 4.06 4.48 -17.86
C ASP A 23 5.17 5.54 -17.95
N GLY A 24 6.16 5.47 -17.06
CA GLY A 24 7.20 6.48 -16.97
C GLY A 24 8.09 6.51 -18.20
N LYS A 25 8.49 7.72 -18.60
CA LYS A 25 9.43 7.98 -19.70
C LYS A 25 10.79 8.36 -19.15
N THR A 26 11.85 7.85 -19.75
CA THR A 26 13.22 8.23 -19.38
C THR A 26 13.53 9.63 -19.92
N VAL A 27 14.01 10.50 -19.04
CA VAL A 27 14.51 11.84 -19.34
C VAL A 27 15.82 12.06 -18.58
N SER A 28 16.69 12.94 -19.10
CA SER A 28 17.91 13.34 -18.41
C SER A 28 17.71 14.69 -17.72
N VAL A 29 17.94 14.72 -16.40
CA VAL A 29 17.84 15.92 -15.57
C VAL A 29 19.18 16.11 -14.86
N ARG A 30 19.83 17.26 -15.06
CA ARG A 30 21.16 17.58 -14.50
C ARG A 30 22.23 16.51 -14.79
N GLY A 31 22.12 15.84 -15.93
CA GLY A 31 23.05 14.77 -16.33
C GLY A 31 22.72 13.39 -15.76
N GLU A 32 21.66 13.26 -14.96
CA GLU A 32 21.19 11.98 -14.43
C GLU A 32 19.99 11.47 -15.22
N ALA A 33 19.98 10.18 -15.53
CA ALA A 33 18.79 9.53 -16.09
C ALA A 33 17.73 9.35 -15.00
N THR A 34 16.50 9.72 -15.33
CA THR A 34 15.33 9.62 -14.45
C THR A 34 14.17 9.07 -15.26
N ARG A 35 13.33 8.24 -14.65
CA ARG A 35 12.08 7.80 -15.24
C ARG A 35 10.93 8.54 -14.59
N GLU A 36 10.13 9.25 -15.38
CA GLU A 36 9.12 10.17 -14.86
C GLU A 36 7.72 10.00 -15.48
N VAL A 37 6.72 10.30 -14.66
CA VAL A 37 5.32 10.50 -15.05
C VAL A 37 4.97 11.95 -14.77
N LEU A 38 4.38 12.63 -15.75
CA LEU A 38 4.04 14.05 -15.65
C LEU A 38 2.62 14.26 -15.11
N GLY A 39 2.45 15.30 -14.29
CA GLY A 39 1.16 15.76 -13.80
C GLY A 39 0.42 14.80 -12.87
N ARG A 40 1.12 13.86 -12.21
CA ARG A 40 0.50 12.81 -11.40
C ARG A 40 -0.30 13.38 -10.22
N GLY A 41 -1.57 12.98 -10.13
CA GLY A 41 -2.44 13.27 -9.00
C GLY A 41 -2.62 12.05 -8.08
N THR A 42 -2.30 12.21 -6.80
CA THR A 42 -2.43 11.16 -5.78
C THR A 42 -3.27 11.66 -4.61
N LEU A 43 -4.23 10.87 -4.14
CA LEU A 43 -5.05 11.14 -2.96
C LEU A 43 -4.74 10.09 -1.88
N ILE A 44 -4.35 10.56 -0.71
CA ILE A 44 -4.17 9.74 0.51
C ILE A 44 -5.37 9.98 1.43
N GLU A 45 -6.13 8.94 1.71
CA GLU A 45 -7.40 9.04 2.46
C GLU A 45 -7.18 9.20 3.96
N HIS A 46 -6.19 8.49 4.50
CA HIS A 46 -5.82 8.49 5.91
C HIS A 46 -4.37 8.98 6.06
N PRO A 47 -4.12 10.30 5.97
CA PRO A 47 -2.75 10.82 6.02
C PRO A 47 -2.04 10.50 7.35
N GLN A 48 -2.79 10.26 8.42
CA GLN A 48 -2.25 9.89 9.74
C GLN A 48 -1.64 8.48 9.77
N GLU A 49 -1.98 7.62 8.81
CA GLU A 49 -1.30 6.35 8.56
C GLU A 49 0.02 6.62 7.82
N ARG A 50 0.94 7.28 8.54
CA ARG A 50 2.01 8.12 7.95
C ARG A 50 3.36 7.43 7.75
N PHE A 51 3.60 6.25 8.32
CA PHE A 51 4.85 5.51 8.11
C PHE A 51 4.78 4.61 6.87
N PRO A 52 5.79 4.63 5.98
CA PRO A 52 5.86 3.74 4.83
C PRO A 52 6.37 2.35 5.25
N PHE A 53 5.47 1.38 5.36
CA PHE A 53 5.77 -0.03 5.65
C PHE A 53 6.02 -0.79 4.35
N LEU A 54 7.21 -0.62 3.79
CA LEU A 54 7.57 -1.09 2.45
C LEU A 54 8.87 -1.90 2.50
N PRO A 55 8.79 -3.25 2.56
CA PRO A 55 9.97 -4.10 2.52
C PRO A 55 10.86 -3.77 1.31
N GLY A 56 12.16 -3.59 1.53
CA GLY A 56 13.13 -3.26 0.47
C GLY A 56 13.25 -1.77 0.12
N ARG A 57 12.33 -0.89 0.57
CA ARG A 57 12.49 0.56 0.40
C ARG A 57 13.64 1.05 1.28
N LEU A 58 13.70 0.52 2.50
CA LEU A 58 14.67 0.87 3.54
C LEU A 58 14.46 2.26 4.16
N GLY A 59 13.21 2.62 4.46
CA GLY A 59 12.91 3.89 5.15
C GLY A 59 13.54 3.97 6.54
N ASP A 60 13.86 5.19 6.99
CA ASP A 60 14.40 5.45 8.33
C ASP A 60 13.38 6.27 9.15
N PRO A 61 12.60 5.63 10.04
CA PRO A 61 11.58 6.34 10.83
C PRO A 61 12.18 7.36 11.79
N PHE A 62 13.42 7.16 12.24
CA PHE A 62 14.09 8.10 13.13
C PHE A 62 14.42 9.40 12.39
N ALA A 63 14.92 9.28 11.16
CA ALA A 63 15.18 10.44 10.31
C ALA A 63 13.88 11.20 9.96
N LEU A 64 12.80 10.49 9.62
CA LEU A 64 11.50 11.12 9.32
C LEU A 64 10.98 11.96 10.48
N VAL A 65 11.01 11.39 11.69
CA VAL A 65 10.56 12.07 12.90
C VAL A 65 11.46 13.26 13.24
N ALA A 66 12.78 13.07 13.20
CA ALA A 66 13.74 14.13 13.51
C ALA A 66 13.62 15.31 12.53
N GLU A 67 13.58 15.03 11.23
CA GLU A 67 13.43 16.05 10.18
C GLU A 67 12.09 16.77 10.29
N CYS A 68 10.98 16.05 10.54
CA CYS A 68 9.66 16.64 10.72
C CYS A 68 9.63 17.63 11.90
N LEU A 69 10.15 17.24 13.07
CA LEU A 69 10.16 18.12 14.25
C LEU A 69 11.10 19.32 14.07
N TRP A 70 12.22 19.11 13.36
CA TRP A 70 13.14 20.18 12.97
C TRP A 70 12.48 21.20 12.03
N VAL A 71 11.71 20.73 11.04
CA VAL A 71 10.91 21.58 10.15
C VAL A 71 9.83 22.34 10.94
N LEU A 72 9.05 21.66 11.79
CA LEU A 72 8.00 22.29 12.59
C LEU A 72 8.55 23.38 13.53
N ALA A 73 9.77 23.21 14.03
CA ALA A 73 10.47 24.19 14.86
C ALA A 73 11.07 25.37 14.09
N GLY A 74 10.87 25.44 12.77
CA GLY A 74 11.38 26.53 11.94
C GLY A 74 12.89 26.46 11.69
N ARG A 75 13.54 25.35 12.01
CA ARG A 75 15.00 25.21 11.95
C ARG A 75 15.51 24.98 10.53
N ASN A 76 16.74 25.41 10.29
CA ASN A 76 17.52 25.11 9.08
C ASN A 76 18.99 24.73 9.37
N ASP A 77 19.36 24.53 10.63
CA ASP A 77 20.73 24.23 11.05
C ASP A 77 21.12 22.76 10.79
N LEU A 78 22.30 22.55 10.21
CA LEU A 78 22.80 21.21 9.89
C LEU A 78 23.43 20.50 11.07
N ASP A 79 24.08 21.23 11.97
CA ASP A 79 24.81 20.66 13.12
C ASP A 79 23.94 19.66 13.89
N TRP A 80 22.68 20.02 14.13
CA TRP A 80 21.73 19.09 14.74
C TRP A 80 21.21 18.01 13.77
N LEU A 81 20.82 18.40 12.54
CA LEU A 81 20.12 17.50 11.62
C LEU A 81 20.98 16.32 11.14
N ILE A 82 22.29 16.51 10.96
CA ILE A 82 23.20 15.48 10.44
C ILE A 82 23.33 14.27 11.37
N HIS A 83 22.98 14.38 12.64
CA HIS A 83 22.90 13.23 13.56
C HIS A 83 21.85 12.20 13.14
N TYR A 84 20.82 12.63 12.43
CA TYR A 84 19.70 11.79 11.97
C TYR A 84 19.70 11.61 10.45
N LEU A 85 20.11 12.66 9.71
CA LEU A 85 20.17 12.67 8.27
C LEU A 85 21.57 13.10 7.80
N PRO A 86 22.60 12.24 7.91
CA PRO A 86 23.98 12.60 7.53
C PRO A 86 24.14 13.13 6.10
N ARG A 87 23.29 12.66 5.18
CA ARG A 87 23.27 13.13 3.79
C ARG A 87 22.85 14.60 3.63
N ALA A 88 22.22 15.21 4.63
CA ALA A 88 21.79 16.63 4.58
C ALA A 88 22.98 17.57 4.28
N ALA A 89 24.19 17.22 4.73
CA ALA A 89 25.40 17.99 4.44
C ALA A 89 25.73 18.10 2.94
N GLN A 90 25.27 17.16 2.10
CA GLN A 90 25.49 17.16 0.64
C GLN A 90 24.57 18.14 -0.11
N PHE A 91 23.59 18.72 0.60
CA PHE A 91 22.57 19.62 0.05
C PHE A 91 22.76 21.06 0.55
N SER A 92 23.91 21.34 1.17
CA SER A 92 24.23 22.61 1.80
C SER A 92 25.28 23.38 1.03
N ASP A 93 24.98 24.64 0.72
CA ASP A 93 25.90 25.51 0.01
C ASP A 93 27.10 25.93 0.88
N ASP A 94 26.90 26.07 2.21
CA ASP A 94 27.89 26.60 3.15
C ASP A 94 28.32 25.61 4.24
N GLY A 95 27.71 24.42 4.28
CA GLY A 95 27.96 23.39 5.29
C GLY A 95 27.38 23.71 6.68
N MET A 96 26.66 24.83 6.84
CA MET A 96 26.08 25.27 8.11
C MET A 96 24.56 25.15 8.14
N VAL A 97 23.90 25.56 7.05
CA VAL A 97 22.44 25.52 6.94
C VAL A 97 21.98 24.75 5.72
N TRP A 98 20.81 24.13 5.82
CA TRP A 98 20.13 23.57 4.67
C TRP A 98 19.17 24.61 4.10
N ARG A 99 19.64 25.33 3.08
CA ARG A 99 18.91 26.45 2.47
C ARG A 99 17.53 26.06 1.93
N ALA A 100 17.35 24.84 1.47
CA ALA A 100 16.08 24.32 0.95
C ALA A 100 15.15 23.73 2.03
N GLY A 101 15.61 23.64 3.29
CA GLY A 101 14.80 23.17 4.41
C GLY A 101 13.51 23.96 4.58
N TYR A 102 12.40 23.27 4.89
CA TYR A 102 11.08 23.90 4.93
C TYR A 102 10.83 24.72 6.20
N GLY A 103 11.60 24.54 7.27
CA GLY A 103 11.38 25.21 8.54
C GLY A 103 11.25 26.74 8.43
N PRO A 104 12.27 27.47 7.96
CA PRO A 104 12.19 28.92 7.80
C PRO A 104 11.11 29.35 6.82
N ARG A 105 10.83 28.55 5.78
CA ARG A 105 9.74 28.84 4.84
C ARG A 105 8.39 28.79 5.53
N LEU A 106 8.17 27.86 6.45
CA LEU A 106 6.91 27.74 7.18
C LEU A 106 6.78 28.79 8.28
N ARG A 107 7.84 29.01 9.06
CA ARG A 107 7.79 29.73 10.34
C ARG A 107 8.35 31.15 10.30
N ASP A 108 9.19 31.50 9.33
CA ASP A 108 9.80 32.83 9.21
C ASP A 108 10.19 33.17 7.75
N TRP A 109 9.21 33.17 6.85
CA TRP A 109 9.44 33.56 5.48
C TRP A 109 9.51 35.09 5.38
N GLN A 110 10.72 35.64 5.48
CA GLN A 110 10.98 37.08 5.46
C GLN A 110 10.16 37.85 6.51
N GLY A 111 10.08 37.31 7.74
CA GLY A 111 9.28 37.87 8.83
C GLY A 111 7.82 37.39 8.86
N VAL A 112 7.42 36.45 8.00
CA VAL A 112 6.06 35.89 7.95
C VAL A 112 6.05 34.44 8.44
N ASP A 113 5.39 34.19 9.57
CA ASP A 113 5.02 32.82 9.99
C ASP A 113 3.75 32.40 9.21
N GLN A 114 3.95 31.65 8.12
CA GLN A 114 2.86 31.20 7.26
C GLN A 114 1.94 30.20 7.97
N LEU A 115 2.45 29.43 8.93
CA LEU A 115 1.65 28.51 9.75
C LEU A 115 0.67 29.30 10.64
N ALA A 116 1.17 30.32 11.34
CA ALA A 116 0.34 31.21 12.15
C ALA A 116 -0.71 31.94 11.31
N GLU A 117 -0.36 32.41 10.11
CA GLU A 117 -1.31 33.11 9.22
C GLU A 117 -2.39 32.17 8.67
N VAL A 118 -2.04 30.95 8.27
CA VAL A 118 -3.01 29.94 7.83
C VAL A 118 -3.98 29.60 8.96
N PHE A 119 -3.47 29.36 10.17
CA PHE A 119 -4.31 29.12 11.34
C PHE A 119 -5.25 30.30 11.58
N ARG A 120 -4.73 31.53 11.66
CA ARG A 120 -5.55 32.75 11.85
C ARG A 120 -6.64 32.89 10.80
N LEU A 121 -6.33 32.66 9.52
CA LEU A 121 -7.29 32.75 8.42
C LEU A 121 -8.41 31.72 8.55
N LEU A 122 -8.07 30.46 8.83
CA LEU A 122 -9.04 29.38 8.97
C LEU A 122 -9.88 29.52 10.23
N SER A 123 -9.31 29.94 11.36
CA SER A 123 -10.05 30.22 12.60
C SER A 123 -11.02 31.39 12.44
N THR A 124 -10.70 32.37 11.59
CA THR A 124 -11.58 33.52 11.32
C THR A 124 -12.71 33.14 10.35
N ASP A 125 -12.40 32.35 9.31
CA ASP A 125 -13.35 31.93 8.30
C ASP A 125 -13.02 30.51 7.83
N HIS A 126 -13.75 29.53 8.37
CA HIS A 126 -13.58 28.11 8.02
C HIS A 126 -13.82 27.83 6.52
N ALA A 127 -14.53 28.71 5.80
CA ALA A 127 -14.80 28.56 4.38
C ALA A 127 -13.75 29.23 3.48
N THR A 128 -12.76 29.93 4.05
CA THR A 128 -11.73 30.68 3.32
C THR A 128 -11.03 29.79 2.30
N ARG A 129 -10.70 30.39 1.15
CA ARG A 129 -9.88 29.77 0.09
C ARG A 129 -8.48 30.40 0.01
N ARG A 130 -8.15 31.26 0.99
CA ARG A 130 -6.90 32.02 1.05
C ARG A 130 -5.85 31.38 1.95
N ALA A 131 -6.20 30.31 2.66
CA ALA A 131 -5.30 29.59 3.55
C ALA A 131 -4.30 28.79 2.73
N VAL A 132 -3.17 29.41 2.40
CA VAL A 132 -2.12 28.84 1.55
C VAL A 132 -0.75 29.15 2.12
N MET A 133 0.24 28.30 1.81
CA MET A 133 1.65 28.52 2.11
C MET A 133 2.47 28.35 0.83
N SER A 134 3.45 29.22 0.61
CA SER A 134 4.43 29.11 -0.46
C SER A 134 5.75 28.57 0.07
N LEU A 135 6.30 27.55 -0.60
CA LEU A 135 7.56 26.91 -0.23
C LEU A 135 8.66 27.19 -1.26
N PHE A 136 8.31 27.23 -2.54
CA PHE A 136 9.25 27.72 -3.55
C PHE A 136 9.25 29.25 -3.53
N ASP A 137 10.42 29.86 -3.33
CA ASP A 137 10.58 31.31 -3.29
C ASP A 137 11.26 31.81 -4.57
N PRO A 138 10.52 32.46 -5.50
CA PRO A 138 11.11 33.05 -6.70
C PRO A 138 12.26 34.01 -6.44
N GLY A 139 12.28 34.69 -5.28
CA GLY A 139 13.31 35.65 -4.93
C GLY A 139 14.67 35.00 -4.64
N SER A 140 14.68 33.74 -4.22
CA SER A 140 15.91 33.04 -3.84
C SER A 140 16.18 31.79 -4.69
N ASP A 141 15.16 31.03 -5.10
CA ASP A 141 15.27 29.65 -5.60
C ASP A 141 15.50 29.51 -7.11
N PHE A 142 15.58 30.59 -7.87
CA PHE A 142 16.02 30.55 -9.28
C PHE A 142 17.55 30.53 -9.43
N GLY A 143 18.30 30.79 -8.36
CA GLY A 143 19.76 30.78 -8.37
C GLY A 143 20.37 29.38 -8.41
N THR A 144 21.70 29.32 -8.49
CA THR A 144 22.47 28.09 -8.31
C THR A 144 22.54 27.75 -6.83
N SER A 145 22.22 26.49 -6.50
CA SER A 145 22.30 25.93 -5.15
C SER A 145 22.54 24.42 -5.29
N GLN A 146 23.16 23.81 -4.28
CA GLN A 146 23.23 22.36 -4.14
C GLN A 146 21.83 21.74 -3.99
N ASP A 147 20.89 22.50 -3.43
CA ASP A 147 19.51 22.05 -3.28
C ASP A 147 18.47 23.17 -3.42
N ILE A 148 17.34 22.83 -4.05
CA ILE A 148 16.23 23.75 -4.31
C ILE A 148 14.94 23.05 -3.87
N PRO A 149 14.08 23.70 -3.06
CA PRO A 149 12.87 23.08 -2.53
C PRO A 149 12.00 22.52 -3.66
N CYS A 150 11.48 21.31 -3.43
CA CYS A 150 10.75 20.56 -4.44
C CYS A 150 9.23 20.77 -4.33
N ASN A 151 8.73 20.99 -3.11
CA ASN A 151 7.35 21.42 -2.86
C ASN A 151 7.21 22.91 -3.18
N ASN A 152 6.12 23.30 -3.84
CA ASN A 152 5.85 24.69 -4.20
C ASN A 152 4.85 25.35 -3.26
N TRP A 153 3.77 24.64 -2.96
CA TRP A 153 2.56 25.24 -2.41
C TRP A 153 1.75 24.24 -1.60
N LEU A 154 1.26 24.70 -0.45
CA LEU A 154 0.30 23.99 0.40
C LEU A 154 -1.00 24.79 0.45
N SER A 155 -2.14 24.13 0.31
CA SER A 155 -3.46 24.77 0.40
C SER A 155 -4.42 23.99 1.27
N TRP A 156 -5.08 24.74 2.13
CA TRP A 156 -5.86 24.22 3.24
C TRP A 156 -7.33 24.59 3.05
N LEU A 157 -8.22 23.61 3.19
CA LEU A 157 -9.67 23.82 3.05
C LEU A 157 -10.40 23.00 4.11
N ILE A 158 -11.34 23.62 4.83
CA ILE A 158 -12.25 22.87 5.71
C ILE A 158 -13.52 22.54 4.95
N ARG A 159 -13.84 21.25 4.79
CA ARG A 159 -15.11 20.78 4.20
C ARG A 159 -15.66 19.65 5.06
N ASP A 160 -16.96 19.69 5.32
CA ASP A 160 -17.66 18.66 6.10
C ASP A 160 -17.00 18.34 7.45
N GLY A 161 -16.52 19.40 8.13
CA GLY A 161 -15.82 19.26 9.42
C GLY A 161 -14.43 18.64 9.33
N ARG A 162 -13.83 18.55 8.14
CA ARG A 162 -12.51 17.98 7.90
C ARG A 162 -11.55 18.97 7.24
N LEU A 163 -10.29 19.00 7.68
CA LEU A 163 -9.23 19.80 7.08
C LEU A 163 -8.55 19.02 5.94
N LEU A 164 -8.79 19.44 4.70
CA LEU A 164 -8.15 18.91 3.50
C LEU A 164 -6.86 19.66 3.22
N LEU A 165 -5.84 18.93 2.74
CA LEU A 165 -4.57 19.51 2.28
C LEU A 165 -4.35 19.21 0.80
N ASN A 166 -4.02 20.24 0.02
CA ASN A 166 -3.51 20.10 -1.34
C ASN A 166 -2.04 20.51 -1.37
N VAL A 167 -1.19 19.64 -1.91
CA VAL A 167 0.25 19.81 -2.04
C VAL A 167 0.58 19.87 -3.53
N ALA A 168 1.12 20.99 -3.99
CA ALA A 168 1.68 21.09 -5.34
C ALA A 168 3.21 20.96 -5.29
N VAL A 169 3.75 20.04 -6.08
CA VAL A 169 5.17 19.69 -6.10
C VAL A 169 5.68 19.74 -7.54
N ARG A 170 6.70 20.54 -7.82
CA ARG A 170 7.25 20.69 -9.19
C ARG A 170 8.06 19.47 -9.61
N SER A 171 8.65 18.77 -8.64
CA SER A 171 9.61 17.70 -8.86
C SER A 171 9.58 16.76 -7.67
N ASN A 172 8.89 15.63 -7.76
CA ASN A 172 8.73 14.72 -6.65
C ASN A 172 9.48 13.41 -6.91
N ASP A 173 10.61 13.23 -6.23
CA ASP A 173 11.28 11.93 -6.14
C ASP A 173 10.34 10.96 -5.41
N ALA A 174 9.89 9.92 -6.09
CA ALA A 174 8.95 8.95 -5.56
C ALA A 174 9.55 8.11 -4.42
N MET A 175 10.85 7.80 -4.49
CA MET A 175 11.58 6.90 -3.58
C MET A 175 12.02 7.60 -2.28
N TRP A 176 12.47 8.84 -2.37
CA TRP A 176 13.06 9.54 -1.22
C TRP A 176 12.30 10.80 -0.81
N GLY A 177 11.63 11.47 -1.74
CA GLY A 177 10.80 12.65 -1.44
C GLY A 177 9.40 12.25 -0.99
N PHE A 178 8.61 11.69 -1.91
CA PHE A 178 7.19 11.34 -1.70
C PHE A 178 7.03 10.30 -0.58
N SER A 179 7.64 9.12 -0.75
CA SER A 179 7.61 8.04 0.25
C SER A 179 8.58 8.24 1.42
N GLY A 180 9.22 9.42 1.49
CA GLY A 180 10.05 9.86 2.59
C GLY A 180 9.38 10.99 3.34
N ILE A 181 10.08 12.12 3.43
CA ILE A 181 9.70 13.20 4.33
C ILE A 181 8.40 13.91 3.91
N ASN A 182 8.15 14.13 2.61
CA ASN A 182 7.03 14.97 2.16
C ASN A 182 5.67 14.46 2.67
N ALA A 183 5.35 13.17 2.49
CA ALA A 183 4.07 12.64 2.94
C ALA A 183 3.98 12.59 4.48
N PHE A 184 5.11 12.33 5.14
CA PHE A 184 5.17 12.27 6.59
C PHE A 184 4.96 13.65 7.21
N GLU A 185 5.79 14.64 6.88
CA GLU A 185 5.76 15.97 7.49
C GLU A 185 4.45 16.72 7.19
N TRP A 186 3.90 16.57 5.99
CA TRP A 186 2.62 17.20 5.62
C TRP A 186 1.44 16.57 6.34
N SER A 187 1.47 15.27 6.64
CA SER A 187 0.42 14.65 7.45
C SER A 187 0.47 15.11 8.90
N VAL A 188 1.67 15.26 9.48
CA VAL A 188 1.84 15.80 10.85
C VAL A 188 1.39 17.26 10.92
N LEU A 189 1.78 18.10 9.95
CA LEU A 189 1.37 19.51 9.88
C LEU A 189 -0.16 19.64 9.72
N GLN A 190 -0.77 18.79 8.91
CA GLN A 190 -2.22 18.76 8.72
C GLN A 190 -2.96 18.33 9.99
N GLU A 191 -2.48 17.30 10.68
CA GLU A 191 -3.04 16.87 11.96
C GLU A 191 -2.95 17.98 13.02
N LEU A 192 -1.81 18.66 13.10
CA LEU A 192 -1.59 19.77 14.02
C LEU A 192 -2.59 20.91 13.77
N LEU A 193 -2.71 21.36 12.51
CA LEU A 193 -3.65 22.41 12.14
C LEU A 193 -5.11 21.98 12.38
N ALA A 194 -5.47 20.74 12.05
CA ALA A 194 -6.80 20.21 12.28
C ALA A 194 -7.16 20.23 13.78
N ASN A 195 -6.22 19.81 14.63
CA ASN A 195 -6.36 19.87 16.10
C ASN A 195 -6.60 21.30 16.59
N TRP A 196 -5.80 22.28 16.14
CA TRP A 196 -5.97 23.67 16.55
C TRP A 196 -7.30 24.29 16.09
N LEU A 197 -7.81 23.84 14.95
CA LEU A 197 -9.05 24.33 14.35
C LEU A 197 -10.29 23.58 14.88
N GLY A 198 -10.12 22.56 15.71
CA GLY A 198 -11.22 21.74 16.24
C GLY A 198 -11.97 20.95 15.16
N VAL A 199 -11.25 20.48 14.13
CA VAL A 199 -11.79 19.70 13.01
C VAL A 199 -11.00 18.40 12.83
N GLU A 200 -11.56 17.44 12.10
CA GLU A 200 -10.85 16.19 11.82
C GLU A 200 -9.85 16.33 10.65
N PRO A 201 -8.74 15.58 10.62
CA PRO A 201 -7.93 15.46 9.43
C PRO A 201 -8.73 14.86 8.26
N GLY A 202 -8.70 15.55 7.11
CA GLY A 202 -9.27 15.07 5.85
C GLY A 202 -8.23 14.44 4.92
N PRO A 203 -8.61 14.07 3.69
CA PRO A 203 -7.67 13.54 2.70
C PRO A 203 -6.61 14.56 2.27
N THR A 204 -5.45 14.03 1.87
CA THR A 204 -4.34 14.82 1.32
C THR A 204 -4.16 14.54 -0.16
N TYR A 205 -4.08 15.61 -0.95
CA TYR A 205 -3.97 15.57 -2.39
C TYR A 205 -2.57 16.03 -2.78
N PHE A 206 -1.84 15.19 -3.49
CA PHE A 206 -0.57 15.54 -4.11
C PHE A 206 -0.77 15.74 -5.61
N LEU A 207 -0.26 16.85 -6.13
CA LEU A 207 -0.12 17.12 -7.55
C LEU A 207 1.36 17.30 -7.87
N ALA A 208 1.96 16.26 -8.45
CA ALA A 208 3.36 16.26 -8.86
C ALA A 208 3.48 16.60 -10.35
N SER A 209 4.18 17.69 -10.68
CA SER A 209 4.40 18.09 -12.08
C SER A 209 5.33 17.10 -12.79
N SER A 210 6.43 16.71 -12.13
CA SER A 210 7.26 15.55 -12.47
C SER A 210 7.28 14.61 -11.28
N PHE A 211 6.78 13.39 -11.44
CA PHE A 211 6.85 12.33 -10.44
C PHE A 211 7.80 11.25 -10.95
N HIS A 212 8.94 11.07 -10.29
CA HIS A 212 10.06 10.36 -10.91
C HIS A 212 10.84 9.46 -9.95
N ILE A 213 11.57 8.52 -10.54
CA ILE A 213 12.58 7.70 -9.87
C ILE A 213 13.88 7.89 -10.66
N TYR A 214 14.95 8.25 -9.96
CA TYR A 214 16.29 8.30 -10.55
C TYR A 214 16.72 6.90 -10.99
N GLU A 215 17.45 6.76 -12.10
CA GLU A 215 17.98 5.44 -12.53
C GLU A 215 19.29 5.08 -11.82
N ARG A 216 19.94 6.07 -11.16
CA ARG A 216 21.16 5.85 -10.39
C ARG A 216 20.94 4.87 -9.24
N ASP A 217 22.03 4.25 -8.79
CA ASP A 217 22.07 3.38 -7.60
C ASP A 217 21.00 2.28 -7.60
N ARG A 218 20.61 1.82 -8.80
CA ARG A 218 19.62 0.75 -9.00
C ARG A 218 18.27 1.05 -8.37
N HIS A 219 17.90 2.33 -8.29
CA HIS A 219 16.65 2.76 -7.68
C HIS A 219 15.41 2.24 -8.45
N LEU A 220 15.48 2.07 -9.77
CA LEU A 220 14.40 1.44 -10.54
C LEU A 220 14.23 -0.04 -10.17
N GLU A 221 15.32 -0.80 -10.05
CA GLU A 221 15.25 -2.19 -9.60
C GLU A 221 14.79 -2.29 -8.16
N ARG A 222 15.19 -1.34 -7.29
CA ARG A 222 14.66 -1.26 -5.93
C ARG A 222 13.17 -0.98 -5.94
N ALA A 223 12.68 -0.07 -6.78
CA ALA A 223 11.27 0.23 -6.89
C ALA A 223 10.47 -1.02 -7.30
N ALA A 224 10.95 -1.77 -8.30
CA ALA A 224 10.35 -3.03 -8.71
C ALA A 224 10.36 -4.06 -7.56
N ALA A 225 11.49 -4.21 -6.87
CA ALA A 225 11.61 -5.11 -5.72
C ALA A 225 10.66 -4.73 -4.56
N VAL A 226 10.44 -3.44 -4.33
CA VAL A 226 9.47 -2.95 -3.34
C VAL A 226 8.05 -3.30 -3.74
N VAL A 227 7.69 -3.08 -5.00
CA VAL A 227 6.37 -3.45 -5.53
C VAL A 227 6.13 -4.95 -5.36
N ASP A 228 7.11 -5.77 -5.71
CA ASP A 228 7.03 -7.24 -5.59
C ASP A 228 7.03 -7.73 -4.15
N ALA A 229 7.70 -7.00 -3.24
CA ALA A 229 7.82 -7.38 -1.84
C ALA A 229 6.71 -6.85 -0.95
N PHE A 230 5.88 -5.93 -1.43
CA PHE A 230 4.79 -5.37 -0.65
C PHE A 230 3.74 -6.45 -0.34
N PRO A 231 3.44 -6.75 0.93
CA PRO A 231 2.58 -7.87 1.30
C PRO A 231 1.09 -7.61 1.04
N GLY A 232 0.73 -6.44 0.50
CA GLY A 232 -0.67 -6.04 0.27
C GLY A 232 -1.42 -5.67 1.55
N VAL A 233 -0.71 -5.56 2.68
CA VAL A 233 -1.22 -5.16 3.99
C VAL A 233 -0.23 -4.23 4.68
N THR A 234 -0.71 -3.45 5.63
CA THR A 234 0.03 -2.51 6.45
C THR A 234 -0.34 -2.72 7.93
N PRO A 235 0.44 -2.22 8.91
CA PRO A 235 0.07 -2.38 10.33
C PRO A 235 -1.29 -1.79 10.68
N TYR A 236 -1.73 -0.79 9.91
CA TYR A 236 -3.02 -0.13 10.08
C TYR A 236 -4.22 -1.03 9.72
N ASP A 237 -4.00 -2.08 8.92
CA ASP A 237 -5.00 -3.12 8.67
C ASP A 237 -5.19 -4.04 9.90
N PHE A 238 -4.25 -3.99 10.85
CA PHE A 238 -4.28 -4.74 12.12
C PHE A 238 -4.64 -3.86 13.32
N ASN A 239 -5.18 -2.66 13.08
CA ASN A 239 -5.55 -1.68 14.12
C ASN A 239 -4.37 -1.18 15.00
N VAL A 240 -3.14 -1.17 14.47
CA VAL A 240 -2.02 -0.49 15.14
C VAL A 240 -2.37 0.99 15.34
N ALA A 241 -2.18 1.49 16.56
CA ALA A 241 -2.56 2.85 16.93
C ALA A 241 -1.68 3.91 16.25
N THR A 242 -2.25 5.09 16.02
CA THR A 242 -1.55 6.28 15.51
C THR A 242 -1.49 7.34 16.61
N PRO A 243 -0.34 7.56 17.27
CA PRO A 243 -0.21 8.61 18.28
C PRO A 243 -0.57 9.97 17.67
N ARG A 244 -1.50 10.66 18.33
CA ARG A 244 -2.05 11.95 17.89
C ARG A 244 -1.18 13.09 18.40
N LEU A 245 -0.96 14.08 17.54
CA LEU A 245 -0.33 15.34 17.92
C LEU A 245 -1.40 16.32 18.40
N GLY A 246 -1.53 16.44 19.73
CA GLY A 246 -2.57 17.18 20.43
C GLY A 246 -2.10 18.48 21.08
N VAL A 247 -0.85 18.90 20.85
CA VAL A 247 -0.28 20.11 21.45
C VAL A 247 -1.11 21.35 21.13
N ALA A 248 -1.45 22.12 22.16
CA ALA A 248 -2.17 23.38 22.01
C ALA A 248 -1.34 24.41 21.22
N HIS A 249 -2.00 25.24 20.41
CA HIS A 249 -1.35 26.22 19.53
C HIS A 249 -0.38 27.14 20.27
N ASP A 250 -0.78 27.69 21.42
CA ASP A 250 0.03 28.58 22.25
C ASP A 250 1.19 27.89 22.99
N ARG A 251 1.21 26.55 23.01
CA ARG A 251 2.24 25.72 23.62
C ARG A 251 3.19 25.08 22.61
N MET A 252 2.94 25.18 21.31
CA MET A 252 3.68 24.43 20.30
C MET A 252 5.19 24.67 20.36
N ASP A 253 5.62 25.93 20.38
CA ASP A 253 7.04 26.27 20.40
C ASP A 253 7.71 25.85 21.70
N ALA A 254 7.02 25.98 22.83
CA ALA A 254 7.51 25.52 24.13
C ALA A 254 7.65 23.98 24.16
N ALA A 255 6.65 23.25 23.65
CA ALA A 255 6.67 21.79 23.60
C ALA A 255 7.78 21.26 22.69
N LEU A 256 8.04 21.91 21.55
CA LEU A 256 9.18 21.59 20.70
C LEU A 256 10.50 21.86 21.40
N ALA A 257 10.66 23.01 22.07
CA ALA A 257 11.87 23.32 22.82
C ALA A 257 12.14 22.29 23.94
N GLU A 258 11.10 21.89 24.67
CA GLU A 258 11.15 20.82 25.67
C GLU A 258 11.55 19.48 25.04
N TRP A 259 10.99 19.14 23.88
CA TRP A 259 11.34 17.94 23.13
C TRP A 259 12.81 17.93 22.69
N PHE A 260 13.34 19.02 22.12
CA PHE A 260 14.75 19.11 21.72
C PHE A 260 15.70 19.02 22.92
N ALA A 261 15.33 19.59 24.06
CA ALA A 261 16.11 19.45 25.29
C ALA A 261 16.12 18.00 25.79
N ALA A 262 14.99 17.30 25.73
CA ALA A 262 14.90 15.89 26.09
C ALA A 262 15.66 15.00 25.08
N GLU A 263 15.57 15.29 23.78
CA GLU A 263 16.30 14.63 22.71
C GLU A 263 17.81 14.70 22.94
N ALA A 264 18.33 15.89 23.25
CA ALA A 264 19.76 16.07 23.47
C ALA A 264 20.29 15.17 24.60
N ARG A 265 19.50 14.98 25.66
CA ARG A 265 19.84 14.08 26.78
C ARG A 265 19.88 12.62 26.34
N VAL A 266 18.85 12.13 25.64
CA VAL A 266 18.78 10.72 25.21
C VAL A 266 19.77 10.40 24.09
N ARG A 267 20.15 11.39 23.27
CA ARG A 267 21.21 11.27 22.27
C ARG A 267 22.59 11.17 22.92
N GLN A 268 22.83 11.95 23.98
CA GLN A 268 24.09 11.89 24.72
C GLN A 268 24.23 10.59 25.52
N ASP A 269 23.15 10.17 26.18
CA ASP A 269 23.11 8.93 26.96
C ASP A 269 21.70 8.33 26.91
N PRO A 270 21.47 7.28 26.10
CA PRO A 270 20.15 6.67 25.99
C PRO A 270 19.76 5.91 27.27
N ASP A 271 20.66 5.66 28.24
CA ASP A 271 20.30 5.07 29.53
C ASP A 271 19.43 6.02 30.38
N ILE A 272 19.50 7.31 30.09
CA ILE A 272 18.71 8.34 30.76
C ILE A 272 17.34 8.43 30.09
N TRP A 273 16.28 8.08 30.83
CA TRP A 273 14.92 8.49 30.48
C TRP A 273 14.58 9.80 31.21
N PRO A 274 14.29 10.90 30.50
CA PRO A 274 14.08 12.20 31.13
C PRO A 274 12.68 12.31 31.74
N ILE A 275 12.37 11.53 32.79
CA ILE A 275 11.02 11.43 33.40
C ILE A 275 10.39 12.80 33.68
N ASP A 276 11.17 13.73 34.26
CA ASP A 276 10.68 15.05 34.67
C ASP A 276 10.49 16.05 33.52
N SER A 277 11.05 15.76 32.35
CA SER A 277 10.99 16.63 31.17
C SER A 277 10.51 15.89 29.91
N ALA A 278 9.90 14.71 30.08
CA ALA A 278 9.36 13.95 28.99
C ALA A 278 8.09 14.66 28.48
N PRO A 279 7.91 14.80 27.17
CA PRO A 279 6.69 15.37 26.62
C PRO A 279 5.46 14.61 27.09
N SER A 280 4.41 15.33 27.48
CA SER A 280 3.12 14.72 27.84
C SER A 280 2.25 14.42 26.62
N ASP A 281 2.50 15.09 25.50
CA ASP A 281 1.80 14.87 24.23
C ASP A 281 2.14 13.46 23.67
N PRO A 282 1.14 12.67 23.25
CA PRO A 282 1.37 11.29 22.79
C PRO A 282 2.35 11.18 21.61
N PHE A 283 2.25 12.07 20.62
CA PHE A 283 3.14 12.06 19.46
C PHE A 283 4.57 12.48 19.84
N LEU A 284 4.72 13.54 20.64
CA LEU A 284 6.03 14.00 21.10
C LEU A 284 6.71 12.96 22.02
N LEU A 285 5.93 12.24 22.82
CA LEU A 285 6.45 11.15 23.65
C LEU A 285 6.89 9.95 22.81
N ALA A 286 6.05 9.52 21.85
CA ALA A 286 6.37 8.41 20.96
C ALA A 286 7.61 8.71 20.10
N SER A 287 7.72 9.92 19.56
CA SER A 287 8.92 10.37 18.83
C SER A 287 10.18 10.34 19.67
N LEU A 288 10.15 10.84 20.91
CA LEU A 288 11.29 10.79 21.81
C LEU A 288 11.70 9.34 22.14
N ARG A 289 10.73 8.43 22.33
CA ARG A 289 11.00 7.00 22.57
C ARG A 289 11.77 6.37 21.42
N ILE A 290 11.33 6.55 20.18
CA ILE A 290 12.02 5.93 19.04
C ILE A 290 13.40 6.53 18.80
N VAL A 291 13.57 7.83 19.07
CA VAL A 291 14.88 8.49 18.99
C VAL A 291 15.83 7.92 20.05
N ARG A 292 15.36 7.70 21.28
CA ARG A 292 16.15 7.00 22.30
C ARG A 292 16.51 5.58 21.86
N LEU A 293 15.56 4.83 21.27
CA LEU A 293 15.82 3.48 20.77
C LEU A 293 16.87 3.46 19.65
N LYS A 294 16.90 4.48 18.77
CA LYS A 294 17.97 4.65 17.77
C LYS A 294 19.34 4.69 18.44
N TRP A 295 19.54 5.59 19.40
CA TRP A 295 20.83 5.76 20.07
C TRP A 295 21.17 4.57 20.97
N GLY A 296 20.18 4.02 21.65
CA GLY A 296 20.31 2.79 22.42
C GLY A 296 20.76 1.60 21.56
N ALA A 297 20.24 1.46 20.34
CA ALA A 297 20.66 0.42 19.41
C ALA A 297 22.12 0.54 18.94
N GLU A 298 22.80 1.66 19.21
CA GLU A 298 24.23 1.83 18.93
C GLU A 298 25.12 1.30 20.06
N ILE A 299 24.60 1.20 21.30
CA ILE A 299 25.41 0.87 22.50
C ILE A 299 24.88 -0.30 23.35
N TRP A 300 23.59 -0.64 23.25
CA TRP A 300 22.97 -1.69 24.05
C TRP A 300 23.16 -3.08 23.46
N THR A 301 23.07 -4.09 24.34
CA THR A 301 22.94 -5.49 23.90
C THR A 301 21.60 -5.70 23.21
N GLU A 302 21.53 -6.72 22.35
CA GLU A 302 20.30 -7.11 21.67
C GLU A 302 19.16 -7.42 22.65
N ASP A 303 19.44 -8.16 23.72
CA ASP A 303 18.45 -8.47 24.78
C ASP A 303 17.90 -7.20 25.44
N ARG A 304 18.78 -6.23 25.72
CA ARG A 304 18.37 -4.95 26.31
C ARG A 304 17.50 -4.17 25.34
N LEU A 305 17.91 -4.07 24.07
CA LEU A 305 17.14 -3.40 23.03
C LEU A 305 15.77 -4.05 22.82
N LYS A 306 15.71 -5.40 22.84
CA LYS A 306 14.47 -6.17 22.74
C LYS A 306 13.54 -5.87 23.92
N ASN A 307 14.05 -5.85 25.15
CA ASN A 307 13.27 -5.51 26.33
C ASN A 307 12.71 -4.07 26.27
N GLU A 308 13.49 -3.11 25.78
CA GLU A 308 13.06 -1.72 25.62
C GLU A 308 11.96 -1.58 24.54
N LEU A 309 12.08 -2.32 23.43
CA LEU A 309 11.02 -2.43 22.41
C LEU A 309 9.75 -3.10 22.96
N HIS A 310 9.90 -4.16 23.76
CA HIS A 310 8.77 -4.87 24.38
C HIS A 310 7.98 -3.98 25.35
N ALA A 311 8.63 -2.97 25.94
CA ALA A 311 7.99 -2.01 26.83
C ALA A 311 7.27 -0.86 26.07
N CYS A 312 7.41 -0.78 24.75
CA CYS A 312 6.77 0.27 23.96
C CYS A 312 5.27 -0.01 23.71
N PRO A 313 4.44 1.02 23.49
CA PRO A 313 3.03 0.83 23.15
C PRO A 313 2.82 0.12 21.80
N ASP A 314 1.60 -0.40 21.57
CA ASP A 314 1.20 -0.99 20.29
C ASP A 314 0.78 0.10 19.30
N ASP A 315 1.77 0.84 18.80
CA ASP A 315 1.60 1.99 17.91
C ASP A 315 2.52 1.93 16.68
N ASP A 316 2.24 2.80 15.70
CA ASP A 316 2.94 2.80 14.41
C ASP A 316 4.40 3.27 14.50
N PHE A 317 4.75 4.07 15.50
CA PHE A 317 6.13 4.40 15.85
C PHE A 317 6.91 3.15 16.28
N THR A 318 6.31 2.33 17.14
CA THR A 318 6.90 1.08 17.62
C THR A 318 7.02 0.07 16.49
N ALA A 319 5.96 -0.11 15.68
CA ALA A 319 6.00 -0.97 14.51
C ALA A 319 7.07 -0.53 13.49
N ALA A 320 7.19 0.77 13.20
CA ALA A 320 8.22 1.29 12.31
C ALA A 320 9.63 1.08 12.88
N THR A 321 9.79 1.15 14.20
CA THR A 321 11.07 0.89 14.86
C THR A 321 11.45 -0.59 14.77
N TYR A 322 10.51 -1.51 15.00
CA TYR A 322 10.72 -2.94 14.75
C TYR A 322 11.16 -3.19 13.31
N GLU A 323 10.42 -2.65 12.33
CA GLU A 323 10.75 -2.82 10.92
C GLU A 323 12.18 -2.31 10.61
N ARG A 324 12.57 -1.15 11.14
CA ARG A 324 13.89 -0.55 10.90
C ARG A 324 15.04 -1.35 11.52
N LEU A 325 14.89 -1.76 12.79
CA LEU A 325 15.95 -2.40 13.56
C LEU A 325 16.07 -3.90 13.25
N ALA A 326 14.97 -4.57 12.93
CA ALA A 326 14.95 -5.99 12.57
C ALA A 326 15.74 -6.29 11.27
N ARG A 327 15.92 -5.30 10.39
CA ARG A 327 16.79 -5.43 9.21
C ARG A 327 18.23 -5.82 9.58
N ARG A 328 18.71 -5.40 10.76
CA ARG A 328 20.04 -5.74 11.29
C ARG A 328 19.98 -6.87 12.32
N LEU A 329 18.90 -6.93 13.11
CA LEU A 329 18.71 -7.88 14.20
C LEU A 329 17.34 -8.60 14.05
N PRO A 330 17.23 -9.62 13.17
CA PRO A 330 15.94 -10.22 12.81
C PRO A 330 15.16 -10.83 14.00
N SER A 331 15.87 -11.30 15.02
CA SER A 331 15.37 -11.82 16.30
C SER A 331 14.53 -10.84 17.12
N LEU A 332 14.59 -9.54 16.79
CA LEU A 332 13.70 -8.53 17.37
C LEU A 332 12.24 -8.77 16.98
N LEU A 333 11.96 -9.50 15.89
CA LEU A 333 10.60 -9.86 15.49
C LEU A 333 10.06 -11.11 16.22
N ASP A 334 10.89 -11.79 17.01
CA ASP A 334 10.47 -12.94 17.80
C ASP A 334 9.75 -12.47 19.07
N ASP A 335 8.61 -13.08 19.39
CA ASP A 335 7.84 -12.86 20.63
C ASP A 335 7.39 -11.41 20.86
N ILE A 336 7.06 -10.67 19.79
CA ILE A 336 6.51 -9.30 19.88
C ILE A 336 5.29 -9.28 20.83
N PRO A 337 5.33 -8.53 21.95
CA PRO A 337 4.24 -8.51 22.93
C PRO A 337 3.06 -7.65 22.46
N GLN A 338 3.29 -6.66 21.59
CA GLN A 338 2.27 -5.81 20.99
C GLN A 338 1.40 -6.63 20.02
N PRO A 339 0.13 -6.93 20.33
CA PRO A 339 -0.68 -7.88 19.57
C PRO A 339 -0.92 -7.46 18.11
N CYS A 340 -1.16 -6.18 17.85
CA CYS A 340 -1.46 -5.65 16.51
C CYS A 340 -0.21 -5.66 15.64
N ALA A 341 0.91 -5.13 16.16
CA ALA A 341 2.20 -5.21 15.48
C ALA A 341 2.64 -6.66 15.23
N ARG A 342 2.46 -7.57 16.19
CA ARG A 342 2.75 -9.01 16.03
C ARG A 342 1.93 -9.62 14.89
N ALA A 343 0.63 -9.35 14.84
CA ALA A 343 -0.24 -9.86 13.79
C ALA A 343 0.21 -9.37 12.41
N TYR A 344 0.55 -8.08 12.30
CA TYR A 344 1.11 -7.51 11.08
C TYR A 344 2.41 -8.21 10.66
N PHE A 345 3.41 -8.31 11.55
CA PHE A 345 4.70 -8.91 11.18
C PHE A 345 4.58 -10.39 10.87
N ALA A 346 3.71 -11.13 11.56
CA ALA A 346 3.40 -12.51 11.19
C ALA A 346 2.84 -12.60 9.76
N ARG A 347 1.90 -11.72 9.39
CA ARG A 347 1.34 -11.69 8.02
C ARG A 347 2.34 -11.21 6.97
N ALA A 348 3.13 -10.19 7.28
CA ALA A 348 4.06 -9.56 6.35
C ALA A 348 5.30 -10.43 6.07
N THR A 349 5.73 -11.23 7.04
CA THR A 349 6.85 -12.18 6.89
C THR A 349 6.40 -13.50 6.25
N HIS A 350 5.15 -13.91 6.45
CA HIS A 350 4.54 -14.98 5.67
C HIS A 350 4.12 -14.48 4.28
N ARG A 351 5.03 -14.59 3.30
CA ARG A 351 4.61 -14.57 1.90
C ARG A 351 3.76 -15.83 1.65
N PRO A 352 2.44 -15.74 1.36
CA PRO A 352 1.82 -16.82 0.64
C PRO A 352 2.60 -16.98 -0.66
N SER A 353 2.88 -18.22 -1.08
CA SER A 353 3.39 -18.43 -2.44
C SER A 353 2.46 -17.72 -3.43
N LEU A 354 2.97 -17.28 -4.59
CA LEU A 354 2.14 -16.66 -5.63
C LEU A 354 0.90 -17.54 -5.93
N THR A 355 1.07 -18.86 -5.87
CA THR A 355 0.01 -19.86 -5.94
C THR A 355 -1.04 -19.71 -4.81
N ASN A 356 -0.61 -19.62 -3.55
CA ASN A 356 -1.54 -19.45 -2.42
C ASN A 356 -2.25 -18.08 -2.46
N GLY A 357 -1.56 -17.02 -2.85
CA GLY A 357 -2.14 -15.69 -3.02
C GLY A 357 -3.20 -15.65 -4.13
N LEU A 358 -2.91 -16.31 -5.27
CA LEU A 358 -3.84 -16.46 -6.38
C LEU A 358 -5.09 -17.23 -5.97
N ILE A 359 -4.92 -18.39 -5.32
CA ILE A 359 -6.04 -19.21 -4.85
C ILE A 359 -6.92 -18.40 -3.87
N GLN A 360 -6.31 -17.68 -2.92
CA GLN A 360 -7.05 -16.84 -1.98
C GLN A 360 -7.83 -15.73 -2.71
N ALA A 361 -7.19 -15.02 -3.64
CA ALA A 361 -7.83 -13.95 -4.41
C ALA A 361 -9.01 -14.46 -5.25
N MET A 362 -8.88 -15.64 -5.87
CA MET A 362 -9.97 -16.29 -6.60
C MET A 362 -11.13 -16.70 -5.68
N ASP A 363 -10.83 -17.16 -4.46
CA ASP A 363 -11.85 -17.50 -3.46
C ASP A 363 -12.62 -16.25 -2.99
N CYS A 364 -11.93 -15.15 -2.69
CA CYS A 364 -12.55 -13.86 -2.34
C CYS A 364 -13.47 -13.35 -3.47
N LEU A 365 -12.96 -13.36 -4.72
CA LEU A 365 -13.74 -12.99 -5.91
C LEU A 365 -15.01 -13.83 -6.01
N HIS A 366 -14.89 -15.14 -5.80
CA HIS A 366 -16.02 -16.05 -5.83
C HIS A 366 -17.05 -15.69 -4.76
N ARG A 367 -16.63 -15.54 -3.50
CA ARG A 367 -17.50 -15.21 -2.35
C ARG A 367 -18.24 -13.88 -2.58
N GLU A 368 -17.56 -12.84 -3.03
CA GLU A 368 -18.18 -11.53 -3.33
C GLU A 368 -19.25 -11.66 -4.44
N LYS A 369 -18.94 -12.36 -5.54
CA LYS A 369 -19.91 -12.61 -6.61
C LYS A 369 -21.08 -13.48 -6.13
N ASN A 370 -20.83 -14.48 -5.28
CA ASN A 370 -21.85 -15.38 -4.78
C ASN A 370 -22.82 -14.66 -3.82
N ALA A 371 -22.30 -13.77 -2.96
CA ALA A 371 -23.12 -12.91 -2.11
C ALA A 371 -24.05 -11.98 -2.90
N GLY A 372 -23.59 -11.44 -4.03
CA GLY A 372 -24.39 -10.54 -4.88
C GLY A 372 -25.46 -11.25 -5.73
N TYR A 373 -25.15 -12.43 -6.28
CA TYR A 373 -26.03 -13.11 -7.26
C TYR A 373 -26.72 -14.38 -6.74
N GLY A 374 -26.27 -14.96 -5.63
CA GLY A 374 -26.74 -16.24 -5.08
C GLY A 374 -26.74 -17.37 -6.12
N ALA A 375 -27.72 -18.29 -6.01
CA ALA A 375 -27.87 -19.44 -6.90
C ALA A 375 -28.39 -19.13 -8.32
N ALA A 376 -28.36 -17.86 -8.77
CA ALA A 376 -28.87 -17.48 -10.09
C ALA A 376 -28.17 -18.21 -11.25
N TRP A 377 -26.89 -18.55 -11.08
CA TRP A 377 -26.05 -19.21 -12.09
C TRP A 377 -26.45 -20.67 -12.40
N LYS A 378 -27.19 -21.35 -11.50
CA LYS A 378 -27.67 -22.73 -11.69
C LYS A 378 -29.19 -22.89 -11.73
N ARG A 379 -29.94 -21.81 -11.52
CA ARG A 379 -31.41 -21.84 -11.26
C ARG A 379 -32.23 -22.55 -12.34
N ARG A 380 -31.80 -22.53 -13.61
CA ARG A 380 -32.48 -23.20 -14.73
C ARG A 380 -31.69 -24.37 -15.29
N GLY A 381 -30.86 -24.99 -14.45
CA GLY A 381 -30.05 -26.15 -14.79
C GLY A 381 -28.90 -25.85 -15.76
N GLU A 382 -28.26 -26.91 -16.23
CA GLU A 382 -27.04 -26.83 -17.01
C GLU A 382 -27.24 -26.20 -18.40
N ARG A 383 -28.36 -26.47 -19.08
CA ARG A 383 -28.62 -26.00 -20.45
C ARG A 383 -28.93 -24.50 -20.54
N ILE A 384 -29.63 -23.94 -19.55
CA ILE A 384 -30.14 -22.56 -19.62
C ILE A 384 -29.34 -21.60 -18.73
N SER A 385 -28.71 -22.08 -17.65
CA SER A 385 -27.98 -21.20 -16.72
C SER A 385 -26.48 -21.46 -16.69
N ILE A 386 -26.03 -22.70 -16.55
CA ILE A 386 -24.61 -23.00 -16.32
C ILE A 386 -23.81 -22.88 -17.63
N LEU A 387 -24.16 -23.65 -18.67
CA LEU A 387 -23.43 -23.63 -19.94
C LEU A 387 -23.43 -22.27 -20.62
N PRO A 388 -24.52 -21.48 -20.66
CA PRO A 388 -24.46 -20.15 -21.24
C PRO A 388 -23.48 -19.20 -20.53
N ASN A 389 -23.26 -19.36 -19.22
CA ASN A 389 -22.24 -18.58 -18.51
C ASN A 389 -20.83 -19.00 -18.91
N ILE A 390 -20.59 -20.31 -19.07
CA ILE A 390 -19.31 -20.85 -19.57
C ILE A 390 -19.08 -20.42 -21.02
N ALA A 391 -20.06 -20.61 -21.90
CA ALA A 391 -20.02 -20.24 -23.32
C ALA A 391 -19.57 -18.79 -23.49
N ARG A 392 -20.21 -17.85 -22.76
CA ARG A 392 -19.85 -16.43 -22.82
C ARG A 392 -18.38 -16.16 -22.48
N LYS A 393 -17.77 -16.93 -21.57
CA LYS A 393 -16.34 -16.77 -21.26
C LYS A 393 -15.46 -17.38 -22.35
N VAL A 394 -15.82 -18.55 -22.85
CA VAL A 394 -15.12 -19.22 -23.96
C VAL A 394 -15.16 -18.38 -25.23
N ASP A 395 -16.31 -17.84 -25.61
CA ASP A 395 -16.48 -16.97 -26.79
C ASP A 395 -15.61 -15.71 -26.68
N ARG A 396 -15.49 -15.16 -25.48
CA ARG A 396 -14.60 -14.01 -25.22
C ARG A 396 -13.13 -14.38 -25.36
N LEU A 397 -12.71 -15.54 -24.86
CA LEU A 397 -11.36 -16.06 -25.09
C LEU A 397 -11.10 -16.27 -26.59
N GLY A 398 -12.07 -16.82 -27.32
CA GLY A 398 -12.00 -16.98 -28.78
C GLY A 398 -11.87 -15.64 -29.51
N HIS A 399 -12.64 -14.62 -29.09
CA HIS A 399 -12.53 -13.28 -29.64
C HIS A 399 -11.15 -12.67 -29.39
N PHE A 400 -10.63 -12.77 -28.17
CA PHE A 400 -9.30 -12.30 -27.81
C PHE A 400 -8.23 -12.96 -28.69
N ARG A 401 -8.29 -14.30 -28.87
CA ARG A 401 -7.37 -15.03 -29.75
C ARG A 401 -7.39 -14.54 -31.20
N SER A 402 -8.57 -14.17 -31.70
CA SER A 402 -8.72 -13.70 -33.10
C SER A 402 -8.31 -12.25 -33.32
N SER A 403 -8.44 -11.40 -32.30
CA SER A 403 -8.28 -9.94 -32.42
C SER A 403 -7.03 -9.40 -31.74
N GLY A 404 -6.51 -10.09 -30.72
CA GLY A 404 -5.45 -9.62 -29.84
C GLY A 404 -5.84 -8.45 -28.94
N VAL A 405 -7.14 -8.12 -28.85
CA VAL A 405 -7.65 -6.94 -28.15
C VAL A 405 -8.52 -7.35 -26.96
N ASP A 406 -8.22 -6.80 -25.79
CA ASP A 406 -9.09 -6.89 -24.61
C ASP A 406 -10.37 -6.06 -24.79
N LEU A 407 -11.49 -6.57 -24.26
CA LEU A 407 -12.74 -5.79 -24.18
C LEU A 407 -12.62 -4.72 -23.10
N ALA A 408 -13.19 -3.54 -23.36
CA ALA A 408 -13.17 -2.45 -22.39
C ALA A 408 -13.81 -2.88 -21.04
N GLY A 409 -12.98 -2.96 -20.00
CA GLY A 409 -13.40 -3.24 -18.62
C GLY A 409 -13.29 -4.69 -18.14
N GLU A 410 -12.83 -5.65 -18.96
CA GLU A 410 -12.63 -7.04 -18.54
C GLU A 410 -11.43 -7.65 -19.31
N THR A 411 -10.36 -8.01 -18.59
CA THR A 411 -9.11 -8.49 -19.20
C THR A 411 -9.19 -9.96 -19.61
N LEU A 412 -8.23 -10.41 -20.43
CA LEU A 412 -7.99 -11.84 -20.67
C LEU A 412 -7.89 -12.63 -19.37
N PHE A 413 -7.15 -12.10 -18.38
CA PHE A 413 -6.92 -12.78 -17.10
C PHE A 413 -8.21 -12.90 -16.28
N ASP A 414 -9.01 -11.83 -16.22
CA ASP A 414 -10.33 -11.86 -15.57
C ASP A 414 -11.26 -12.90 -16.21
N THR A 415 -11.24 -12.97 -17.54
CA THR A 415 -12.04 -13.93 -18.31
C THR A 415 -11.59 -15.38 -18.05
N ALA A 416 -10.28 -15.62 -18.00
CA ALA A 416 -9.72 -16.95 -17.68
C ALA A 416 -10.05 -17.38 -16.24
N ILE A 417 -9.95 -16.46 -15.27
CA ILE A 417 -10.32 -16.72 -13.88
C ILE A 417 -11.81 -17.04 -13.77
N ASP A 418 -12.68 -16.26 -14.40
CA ASP A 418 -14.11 -16.55 -14.40
C ASP A 418 -14.42 -17.91 -15.02
N LEU A 419 -13.69 -18.31 -16.07
CA LEU A 419 -13.87 -19.63 -16.67
C LEU A 419 -13.53 -20.75 -15.68
N VAL A 420 -12.44 -20.62 -14.91
CA VAL A 420 -12.12 -21.58 -13.83
C VAL A 420 -13.25 -21.63 -12.79
N VAL A 421 -13.73 -20.47 -12.35
CA VAL A 421 -14.83 -20.37 -11.37
C VAL A 421 -16.09 -21.08 -11.86
N TYR A 422 -16.53 -20.82 -13.10
CA TYR A 422 -17.73 -21.46 -13.65
C TYR A 422 -17.53 -22.94 -13.97
N ALA A 423 -16.34 -23.37 -14.39
CA ALA A 423 -16.03 -24.79 -14.60
C ALA A 423 -16.10 -25.58 -13.27
N LEU A 424 -15.52 -25.05 -12.19
CA LEU A 424 -15.60 -25.65 -10.86
C LEU A 424 -17.03 -25.68 -10.32
N LYS A 425 -17.79 -24.59 -10.50
CA LYS A 425 -19.21 -24.55 -10.15
C LYS A 425 -20.00 -25.64 -10.87
N TYR A 426 -19.71 -25.89 -12.14
CA TYR A 426 -20.37 -26.96 -12.88
C TYR A 426 -19.98 -28.34 -12.37
N GLU A 427 -18.71 -28.60 -12.06
CA GLU A 427 -18.29 -29.86 -11.45
C GLU A 427 -18.96 -30.11 -10.08
N LEU A 428 -19.09 -29.07 -9.24
CA LEU A 428 -19.82 -29.16 -7.98
C LEU A 428 -21.29 -29.53 -8.21
N PHE A 429 -21.93 -28.93 -9.21
CA PHE A 429 -23.31 -29.26 -9.59
C PHE A 429 -23.46 -30.71 -10.10
N LEU A 430 -22.46 -31.24 -10.82
CA LEU A 430 -22.45 -32.65 -11.24
C LEU A 430 -22.17 -33.58 -10.06
N ALA A 431 -21.36 -33.16 -9.08
CA ALA A 431 -21.01 -33.95 -7.90
C ALA A 431 -22.21 -34.17 -6.96
N GLU A 432 -23.21 -33.29 -6.98
CA GLU A 432 -24.50 -33.47 -6.30
C GLU A 432 -25.26 -34.70 -6.82
N GLN A 433 -25.02 -35.08 -8.08
CA GLN A 433 -25.67 -36.21 -8.75
C GLN A 433 -24.80 -37.48 -8.73
N VAL A 434 -23.48 -37.34 -8.55
CA VAL A 434 -22.51 -38.45 -8.51
C VAL A 434 -21.61 -38.33 -7.27
N PRO A 435 -21.92 -39.05 -6.17
CA PRO A 435 -21.13 -38.98 -4.95
C PRO A 435 -19.64 -39.32 -5.14
N SER A 436 -19.31 -40.22 -6.07
CA SER A 436 -17.92 -40.58 -6.39
C SER A 436 -17.14 -39.44 -7.09
N LEU A 437 -17.82 -38.43 -7.63
CA LEU A 437 -17.16 -37.23 -8.14
C LEU A 437 -16.75 -36.28 -7.01
N ALA A 438 -17.55 -36.19 -5.93
CA ALA A 438 -17.23 -35.34 -4.79
C ALA A 438 -15.86 -35.72 -4.19
N GLU A 439 -15.58 -37.01 -4.02
CA GLU A 439 -14.27 -37.51 -3.58
C GLU A 439 -13.14 -37.15 -4.56
N ARG A 440 -13.39 -37.25 -5.88
CA ARG A 440 -12.42 -36.92 -6.93
C ARG A 440 -12.01 -35.45 -6.95
N ILE A 441 -12.84 -34.55 -6.43
CA ILE A 441 -12.54 -33.11 -6.33
C ILE A 441 -12.22 -32.65 -4.90
N GLY A 442 -11.92 -33.60 -4.01
CA GLY A 442 -11.42 -33.34 -2.66
C GLY A 442 -12.48 -33.10 -1.58
N LEU A 443 -13.77 -33.29 -1.90
CA LEU A 443 -14.86 -33.13 -0.94
C LEU A 443 -15.05 -34.40 -0.10
N GLN A 444 -15.49 -34.22 1.14
CA GLN A 444 -15.78 -35.31 2.08
C GLN A 444 -17.21 -35.23 2.61
N GLY A 445 -17.82 -36.38 2.89
CA GLY A 445 -19.15 -36.48 3.51
C GLY A 445 -20.24 -37.02 2.57
N ALA A 446 -21.46 -37.16 3.11
CA ALA A 446 -22.61 -37.64 2.35
C ALA A 446 -23.08 -36.62 1.29
N ALA A 447 -23.69 -37.12 0.21
CA ALA A 447 -24.20 -36.29 -0.88
C ALA A 447 -25.13 -35.18 -0.35
N ARG A 448 -24.80 -33.93 -0.69
CA ARG A 448 -25.52 -32.70 -0.31
C ARG A 448 -25.40 -31.69 -1.44
N ALA A 449 -26.03 -30.51 -1.29
CA ALA A 449 -25.95 -29.43 -2.26
C ALA A 449 -24.57 -28.72 -2.22
N TYR A 450 -23.52 -29.38 -2.70
CA TYR A 450 -22.15 -28.88 -2.69
C TYR A 450 -21.98 -27.53 -3.40
N SER A 451 -22.77 -27.29 -4.46
CA SER A 451 -22.66 -26.07 -5.26
C SER A 451 -23.31 -24.83 -4.61
N ASP A 452 -23.93 -24.97 -3.43
CA ASP A 452 -24.49 -23.87 -2.64
C ASP A 452 -23.55 -23.36 -1.53
N LEU A 453 -22.47 -24.08 -1.22
CA LEU A 453 -21.60 -23.78 -0.10
C LEU A 453 -20.26 -23.21 -0.58
N ASP A 454 -19.92 -22.00 -0.12
CA ASP A 454 -18.65 -21.35 -0.49
C ASP A 454 -17.44 -22.18 -0.04
N ASP A 455 -17.52 -22.86 1.10
CA ASP A 455 -16.43 -23.69 1.61
C ASP A 455 -16.14 -24.92 0.74
N ASP A 456 -17.19 -25.51 0.15
CA ASP A 456 -17.04 -26.63 -0.79
C ASP A 456 -16.38 -26.14 -2.10
N PHE A 457 -16.69 -24.91 -2.55
CA PHE A 457 -15.96 -24.26 -3.63
C PHE A 457 -14.49 -24.02 -3.29
N THR A 458 -14.19 -23.52 -2.09
CA THR A 458 -12.81 -23.30 -1.65
C THR A 458 -11.99 -24.60 -1.69
N VAL A 459 -12.59 -25.73 -1.28
CA VAL A 459 -11.95 -27.06 -1.36
C VAL A 459 -11.70 -27.46 -2.82
N ALA A 460 -12.72 -27.37 -3.68
CA ALA A 460 -12.60 -27.72 -5.09
C ALA A 460 -11.56 -26.84 -5.82
N LEU A 461 -11.50 -25.54 -5.51
CA LEU A 461 -10.52 -24.61 -6.06
C LEU A 461 -9.10 -24.99 -5.66
N ARG A 462 -8.86 -25.36 -4.39
CA ARG A 462 -7.55 -25.85 -3.93
C ARG A 462 -7.15 -27.15 -4.64
N HIS A 463 -8.12 -28.02 -4.93
CA HIS A 463 -7.90 -29.26 -5.67
C HIS A 463 -7.67 -29.04 -7.18
N ALA A 464 -8.13 -27.91 -7.73
CA ALA A 464 -8.05 -27.62 -9.16
C ALA A 464 -6.62 -27.49 -9.71
N GLY A 465 -5.64 -27.24 -8.84
CA GLY A 465 -4.23 -27.15 -9.23
C GLY A 465 -3.87 -25.89 -10.02
N VAL A 466 -4.55 -24.77 -9.74
CA VAL A 466 -4.24 -23.47 -10.36
C VAL A 466 -2.89 -22.98 -9.82
N THR A 467 -1.84 -23.05 -10.65
CA THR A 467 -0.49 -22.60 -10.29
C THR A 467 0.21 -21.94 -11.48
N PRO A 468 0.99 -20.86 -11.27
CA PRO A 468 1.92 -20.39 -12.29
C PRO A 468 2.86 -21.52 -12.71
N SER A 469 3.04 -21.71 -14.02
CA SER A 469 3.89 -22.77 -14.57
C SER A 469 4.50 -22.34 -15.91
N PRO A 470 5.81 -22.55 -16.11
CA PRO A 470 6.48 -22.28 -17.38
C PRO A 470 6.20 -23.33 -18.46
N ASP A 471 5.61 -24.48 -18.10
CA ASP A 471 5.36 -25.59 -19.02
C ASP A 471 4.12 -25.37 -19.91
N HIS A 472 3.38 -24.28 -19.66
CA HIS A 472 2.14 -23.95 -20.35
C HIS A 472 2.25 -22.60 -21.08
N GLU A 473 1.90 -22.60 -22.36
CA GLU A 473 1.84 -21.39 -23.19
C GLU A 473 0.41 -20.87 -23.28
N VAL A 474 0.24 -19.54 -23.19
CA VAL A 474 -1.09 -18.88 -23.17
C VAL A 474 -1.92 -19.28 -24.39
N ASP A 475 -1.39 -19.16 -25.60
CA ASP A 475 -2.13 -19.46 -26.83
C ASP A 475 -2.55 -20.93 -26.93
N ARG A 476 -1.70 -21.85 -26.45
CA ARG A 476 -1.97 -23.28 -26.46
C ARG A 476 -3.09 -23.64 -25.48
N GLU A 477 -3.02 -23.17 -24.24
CA GLU A 477 -4.04 -23.48 -23.24
C GLU A 477 -5.35 -22.76 -23.50
N LEU A 478 -5.30 -21.57 -24.12
CA LEU A 478 -6.50 -20.87 -24.58
C LEU A 478 -7.21 -21.70 -25.66
N ALA A 479 -6.48 -22.17 -26.67
CA ALA A 479 -7.05 -23.04 -27.70
C ALA A 479 -7.65 -24.32 -27.09
N ALA A 480 -6.93 -24.97 -26.17
CA ALA A 480 -7.39 -26.19 -25.52
C ALA A 480 -8.63 -25.98 -24.64
N ALA A 481 -8.77 -24.81 -23.99
CA ALA A 481 -9.96 -24.46 -23.22
C ALA A 481 -11.19 -24.27 -24.13
N VAL A 482 -11.01 -23.63 -25.28
CA VAL A 482 -12.06 -23.49 -26.31
C VAL A 482 -12.47 -24.86 -26.84
N ASP A 483 -11.51 -25.68 -27.27
CA ASP A 483 -11.77 -27.02 -27.81
C ASP A 483 -12.46 -27.93 -26.77
N SER A 484 -12.10 -27.81 -25.49
CA SER A 484 -12.73 -28.55 -24.40
C SER A 484 -14.20 -28.17 -24.20
N PHE A 485 -14.54 -26.90 -24.42
CA PHE A 485 -15.93 -26.46 -24.36
C PHE A 485 -16.73 -26.93 -25.57
N GLU A 486 -16.15 -26.87 -26.78
CA GLU A 486 -16.74 -27.42 -28.01
C GLU A 486 -16.98 -28.93 -27.92
N ASP A 487 -16.18 -29.66 -27.13
CA ASP A 487 -16.45 -31.06 -26.80
C ASP A 487 -17.56 -31.23 -25.74
N LEU A 488 -17.67 -30.30 -24.78
CA LEU A 488 -18.59 -30.38 -23.65
C LEU A 488 -20.03 -30.03 -24.03
N TRP A 489 -20.26 -28.88 -24.66
CA TRP A 489 -21.62 -28.35 -24.83
C TRP A 489 -22.55 -29.27 -25.65
N PRO A 490 -22.10 -29.96 -26.73
CA PRO A 490 -22.98 -30.85 -27.48
C PRO A 490 -23.40 -32.08 -26.66
N LYS A 491 -22.54 -32.54 -25.73
CA LYS A 491 -22.84 -33.68 -24.85
C LYS A 491 -23.96 -33.33 -23.87
N VAL A 492 -23.97 -32.10 -23.37
CA VAL A 492 -25.03 -31.63 -22.49
C VAL A 492 -26.33 -31.42 -23.27
N GLU A 493 -26.26 -30.88 -24.50
CA GLU A 493 -27.46 -30.73 -25.35
C GLU A 493 -28.08 -32.06 -25.75
N ALA A 494 -27.23 -33.06 -26.05
CA ALA A 494 -27.65 -34.41 -26.41
C ALA A 494 -28.01 -35.29 -25.20
N GLU A 495 -27.99 -34.73 -23.98
CA GLU A 495 -28.26 -35.47 -22.74
C GLU A 495 -27.41 -36.74 -22.60
N ALA A 496 -26.12 -36.63 -22.97
CA ALA A 496 -25.16 -37.71 -22.81
C ALA A 496 -25.08 -38.18 -21.35
N ASP A 497 -24.59 -39.41 -21.16
CA ASP A 497 -24.45 -39.97 -19.83
C ASP A 497 -23.60 -39.09 -18.91
N LEU A 498 -23.85 -39.22 -17.62
CA LEU A 498 -23.29 -38.32 -16.61
C LEU A 498 -21.76 -38.44 -16.51
N GLU A 499 -21.19 -39.62 -16.70
CA GLU A 499 -19.73 -39.79 -16.70
C GLU A 499 -19.08 -39.12 -17.93
N ALA A 500 -19.71 -39.19 -19.11
CA ALA A 500 -19.23 -38.47 -20.29
C ALA A 500 -19.22 -36.94 -20.09
N ARG A 501 -20.27 -36.39 -19.44
CA ARG A 501 -20.34 -34.97 -19.08
C ARG A 501 -19.29 -34.58 -18.04
N ILE A 502 -19.10 -35.40 -17.00
CA ILE A 502 -18.08 -35.20 -15.96
C ILE A 502 -16.68 -35.18 -16.58
N ALA A 503 -16.37 -36.13 -17.45
CA ALA A 503 -15.07 -36.20 -18.11
C ALA A 503 -14.79 -34.95 -18.98
N ALA A 504 -15.80 -34.46 -19.70
CA ALA A 504 -15.68 -33.24 -20.52
C ALA A 504 -15.54 -31.98 -19.65
N ALA A 505 -16.33 -31.86 -18.58
CA ALA A 505 -16.24 -30.76 -17.62
C ALA A 505 -14.85 -30.70 -16.96
N GLY A 506 -14.30 -31.86 -16.56
CA GLY A 506 -12.96 -31.94 -15.98
C GLY A 506 -11.85 -31.53 -16.94
N ARG A 507 -11.95 -31.87 -18.23
CA ARG A 507 -11.00 -31.38 -19.26
C ARG A 507 -11.03 -29.86 -19.36
N LEU A 508 -12.23 -29.28 -19.44
CA LEU A 508 -12.39 -27.82 -19.47
C LEU A 508 -11.78 -27.15 -18.24
N ARG A 509 -12.05 -27.67 -17.04
CA ARG A 509 -11.44 -27.16 -15.81
C ARG A 509 -9.91 -27.22 -15.86
N VAL A 510 -9.32 -28.34 -16.26
CA VAL A 510 -7.86 -28.49 -16.37
C VAL A 510 -7.26 -27.43 -17.28
N HIS A 511 -7.80 -27.25 -18.48
CA HIS A 511 -7.28 -26.28 -19.44
C HIS A 511 -7.52 -24.84 -19.01
N ALA A 512 -8.66 -24.53 -18.38
CA ALA A 512 -8.91 -23.22 -17.79
C ALA A 512 -7.90 -22.91 -16.67
N ALA A 513 -7.62 -23.87 -15.78
CA ALA A 513 -6.64 -23.71 -14.69
C ALA A 513 -5.22 -23.50 -15.23
N ARG A 514 -4.83 -24.26 -16.26
CA ARG A 514 -3.53 -24.11 -16.94
C ARG A 514 -3.42 -22.78 -17.67
N LEU A 515 -4.49 -22.30 -18.29
CA LEU A 515 -4.51 -20.98 -18.93
C LEU A 515 -4.27 -19.87 -17.90
N VAL A 516 -4.96 -19.90 -16.75
CA VAL A 516 -4.69 -18.96 -15.65
C VAL A 516 -3.23 -19.06 -15.20
N GLY A 517 -2.69 -20.27 -15.04
CA GLY A 517 -1.29 -20.49 -14.70
C GLY A 517 -0.30 -19.92 -15.72
N ALA A 518 -0.56 -20.11 -17.02
CA ALA A 518 0.27 -19.61 -18.11
C ALA A 518 0.25 -18.07 -18.19
N ILE A 519 -0.91 -17.45 -18.02
CA ILE A 519 -1.04 -15.98 -17.98
C ILE A 519 -0.33 -15.44 -16.74
N ALA A 520 -0.56 -16.04 -15.57
CA ALA A 520 0.06 -15.65 -14.31
C ALA A 520 1.60 -15.72 -14.37
N GLN A 521 2.14 -16.73 -15.08
CA GLN A 521 3.58 -16.90 -15.28
C GLN A 521 4.16 -15.89 -16.29
N SER A 522 3.47 -15.65 -17.41
CA SER A 522 3.93 -14.76 -18.48
C SER A 522 3.70 -13.27 -18.18
N GLN A 523 2.77 -12.96 -17.27
CA GLN A 523 2.39 -11.60 -16.89
C GLN A 523 2.32 -11.45 -15.34
N PRO A 524 3.46 -11.51 -14.62
CA PRO A 524 3.49 -11.44 -13.16
C PRO A 524 2.82 -10.18 -12.59
N GLN A 525 2.87 -9.06 -13.32
CA GLN A 525 2.23 -7.81 -12.94
C GLN A 525 0.69 -7.90 -12.88
N VAL A 526 0.08 -8.66 -13.79
CA VAL A 526 -1.38 -8.88 -13.83
C VAL A 526 -1.80 -9.76 -12.65
N LEU A 527 -1.01 -10.80 -12.37
CA LEU A 527 -1.18 -11.65 -11.20
C LEU A 527 -1.11 -10.83 -9.89
N SER A 528 -0.07 -10.03 -9.72
CA SER A 528 0.10 -9.19 -8.53
C SER A 528 -1.02 -8.16 -8.37
N ALA A 529 -1.49 -7.55 -9.46
CA ALA A 529 -2.64 -6.64 -9.45
C ALA A 529 -3.91 -7.36 -8.99
N PHE A 530 -4.19 -8.54 -9.55
CA PHE A 530 -5.35 -9.36 -9.17
C PHE A 530 -5.30 -9.78 -7.70
N ILE A 531 -4.16 -10.30 -7.22
CA ILE A 531 -3.99 -10.70 -5.82
C ILE A 531 -4.26 -9.50 -4.90
N ARG A 532 -3.66 -8.33 -5.17
CA ARG A 532 -3.89 -7.14 -4.33
C ARG A 532 -5.34 -6.66 -4.33
N GLN A 533 -6.03 -6.75 -5.47
CA GLN A 533 -7.43 -6.34 -5.58
C GLN A 533 -8.36 -7.16 -4.69
N TRP A 534 -8.06 -8.46 -4.51
CA TRP A 534 -8.98 -9.42 -3.89
C TRP A 534 -8.51 -9.97 -2.54
N SER A 535 -7.22 -9.95 -2.21
CA SER A 535 -6.69 -10.44 -0.93
C SER A 535 -6.99 -9.54 0.28
N THR A 536 -7.49 -8.32 0.07
CA THR A 536 -7.84 -7.35 1.14
C THR A 536 -9.33 -7.33 1.50
N ARG A 537 -10.16 -8.08 0.77
CA ARG A 537 -11.64 -8.03 0.89
C ARG A 537 -12.26 -9.14 1.74
N ASP A 538 -11.45 -10.04 2.28
CA ASP A 538 -11.89 -11.21 3.05
C ASP A 538 -12.38 -10.85 4.47
N GLU A 539 -12.19 -9.61 4.92
CA GLU A 539 -12.70 -9.13 6.20
C GLU A 539 -14.10 -8.55 6.04
N THR A 540 -15.08 -9.44 5.94
CA THR A 540 -16.44 -9.07 6.39
C THR A 540 -16.35 -8.76 7.90
N PRO A 541 -16.85 -7.61 8.37
CA PRO A 541 -16.88 -7.31 9.80
C PRO A 541 -17.67 -8.41 10.50
N THR A 542 -17.07 -9.05 11.50
CA THR A 542 -17.83 -9.83 12.49
C THR A 542 -18.94 -8.92 13.00
N ALA A 543 -20.18 -9.27 12.65
CA ALA A 543 -21.35 -8.51 13.02
C ALA A 543 -21.56 -8.56 14.55
N ALA A 544 -21.71 -7.36 15.12
CA ALA A 544 -22.16 -7.01 16.47
C ALA A 544 -21.27 -7.39 17.66
#